data_AF-U6DG96-F1
#
_entry.id   AF-U6DG96-F1
#
_cell.length_a   1.000
_cell.length_b   1.000
_cell.length_c   1.000
_cell.angle_alpha   90.00
_cell.angle_beta   90.00
_cell.angle_gamma   90.00
#
_symmetry.space_group_name_H-M   'P 1'
#
loop_
_entity.id
_entity.type
_entity.pdbx_description
1 polymer ?
#
loop_
_entity_poly.entity_id
_entity_poly.type
_entity_poly.pdbx_seq_one_letter_code
_entity_poly.pdbx_strand_id
1 'polypeptide(L)'
;LETEIERCRSECQWERIPELVKQLSAKLIANDDMAELLLGESKLEQSLKEHPLRQGASPRGPRPQLTEVRKHLTAALDRGNLKSEFLQESNLIMAKLNYVEGDYKEALNIYARVGLDDLPLTAVPPYRLRMIAEAYATKGLCLEKLPVSSSTSNLHVDREQDVITCYEKAGDIALLYLQEIERVILTNIQNRSPKPGPAPHDQELGFFLETGLQRAHVLYFKNGNLTRGVGRFREILRAVETRTTQNLRMTIARQLAEILLRGMCEQSYW
;
A
#
# COMPACT_ATOMS: atom_id res chain seq x y z
N LEU A 1 10.69 19.96 -11.87
CA LEU A 1 9.32 19.49 -12.14
C LEU A 1 9.17 18.03 -11.71
N GLU A 2 9.96 17.11 -12.26
CA GLU A 2 9.96 15.69 -11.87
C GLU A 2 10.14 15.46 -10.36
N THR A 3 11.13 16.11 -9.74
CA THR A 3 11.33 16.04 -8.28
C THR A 3 10.14 16.55 -7.47
N GLU A 4 9.41 17.55 -7.98
CA GLU A 4 8.21 18.08 -7.32
C GLU A 4 7.03 17.11 -7.46
N ILE A 5 6.91 16.44 -8.62
CA ILE A 5 5.92 15.38 -8.84
C ILE A 5 6.21 14.21 -7.88
N GLU A 6 7.44 13.71 -7.83
CA GLU A 6 7.86 12.65 -6.91
C GLU A 6 7.57 13.00 -5.45
N ARG A 7 7.87 14.24 -5.05
CA ARG A 7 7.55 14.75 -3.72
C ARG A 7 6.03 14.72 -3.47
N CYS A 8 5.23 15.24 -4.41
CA CYS A 8 3.78 15.27 -4.27
C CYS A 8 3.19 13.85 -4.17
N ARG A 9 3.72 12.87 -4.92
CA ARG A 9 3.31 11.46 -4.82
C ARG A 9 3.67 10.85 -3.47
N SER A 10 4.84 11.21 -2.94
CA SER A 10 5.33 10.72 -1.63
C SER A 10 4.52 11.29 -0.47
N GLU A 11 4.20 12.58 -0.53
CA GLU A 11 3.39 13.30 0.45
C GLU A 11 1.87 13.16 0.19
N CYS A 12 1.45 12.35 -0.79
CA CYS A 12 0.06 12.13 -1.20
C CYS A 12 -0.73 13.42 -1.50
N GLN A 13 -0.07 14.44 -2.07
CA GLN A 13 -0.66 15.72 -2.46
C GLN A 13 -1.32 15.64 -3.85
N TRP A 14 -2.31 14.76 -3.98
CA TRP A 14 -2.94 14.42 -5.26
C TRP A 14 -3.58 15.61 -5.97
N GLU A 15 -4.09 16.60 -5.24
CA GLU A 15 -4.68 17.84 -5.77
C GLU A 15 -3.71 18.65 -6.65
N ARG A 16 -2.40 18.54 -6.39
CA ARG A 16 -1.37 19.29 -7.11
C ARG A 16 -0.93 18.61 -8.41
N ILE A 17 -1.16 17.30 -8.53
CA ILE A 17 -0.66 16.50 -9.65
C ILE A 17 -1.21 16.99 -11.01
N PRO A 18 -2.52 17.29 -11.18
CA PRO A 18 -3.04 17.73 -12.48
C PRO A 18 -2.37 19.01 -13.01
N GLU A 19 -2.03 19.96 -12.13
CA GLU A 19 -1.33 21.19 -12.52
C GLU A 19 0.12 20.91 -12.93
N LEU A 20 0.83 20.06 -12.19
CA LEU A 20 2.20 19.66 -12.51
C LEU A 20 2.26 18.87 -13.82
N VAL A 21 1.27 18.01 -14.07
CA VAL A 21 1.14 17.26 -15.33
C VAL A 21 0.93 18.20 -16.51
N LYS A 22 0.07 19.22 -16.41
CA LYS A 22 -0.11 20.23 -17.47
C LYS A 22 1.22 20.93 -17.82
N GLN A 23 2.06 21.21 -16.83
CA GLN A 23 3.39 21.79 -17.05
C GLN A 23 4.38 20.80 -17.69
N LEU A 24 4.17 19.50 -17.48
CA LEU A 24 5.01 18.42 -18.03
C LEU A 24 4.70 18.17 -19.51
N SER A 25 3.42 18.03 -19.87
CA SER A 25 2.97 17.77 -21.25
C SER A 25 3.27 18.90 -22.22
N ALA A 26 3.48 20.13 -21.72
CA ALA A 26 3.90 21.27 -22.54
C ALA A 26 5.29 21.11 -23.19
N LYS A 27 6.05 20.04 -22.86
CA LYS A 27 7.46 19.91 -23.23
C LYS A 27 7.78 18.83 -24.29
N LEU A 28 7.10 17.67 -24.35
CA LEU A 28 7.38 16.55 -25.30
C LEU A 28 6.26 15.48 -25.34
N ILE A 29 6.14 14.72 -26.44
CA ILE A 29 5.17 13.60 -26.61
C ILE A 29 5.42 12.42 -25.64
N ALA A 30 6.68 12.10 -25.33
CA ALA A 30 7.01 11.08 -24.33
C ALA A 30 6.49 11.44 -22.92
N ASN A 31 6.15 12.71 -22.68
CA ASN A 31 5.55 13.17 -21.44
C ASN A 31 4.05 12.87 -21.38
N ASP A 32 3.41 12.49 -22.48
CA ASP A 32 1.98 12.20 -22.50
C ASP A 32 1.69 10.90 -21.73
N ASP A 33 2.48 9.84 -21.90
CA ASP A 33 2.21 8.57 -21.18
C ASP A 33 2.53 8.68 -19.68
N MET A 34 3.52 9.52 -19.33
CA MET A 34 3.77 9.89 -17.94
C MET A 34 2.61 10.71 -17.37
N ALA A 35 2.05 11.64 -18.15
CA ALA A 35 0.87 12.39 -17.77
C ALA A 35 -0.33 11.46 -17.52
N GLU A 36 -0.56 10.49 -18.40
CA GLU A 36 -1.61 9.48 -18.26
C GLU A 36 -1.42 8.65 -16.98
N LEU A 37 -0.21 8.15 -16.70
CA LEU A 37 0.09 7.43 -15.45
C LEU A 37 -0.23 8.29 -14.21
N LEU A 38 0.30 9.52 -14.16
CA LEU A 38 0.15 10.41 -13.01
C LEU A 38 -1.31 10.82 -12.77
N LEU A 39 -2.07 11.08 -13.83
CA LEU A 39 -3.50 11.40 -13.75
C LEU A 39 -4.33 10.18 -13.32
N GLY A 40 -3.99 9.00 -13.83
CA GLY A 40 -4.62 7.75 -13.40
C GLY A 40 -4.42 7.49 -11.91
N GLU A 41 -3.18 7.61 -11.43
CA GLU A 41 -2.86 7.47 -10.01
C GLU A 41 -3.58 8.51 -9.15
N SER A 42 -3.47 9.80 -9.50
CA SER A 42 -4.04 10.88 -8.68
C SER A 42 -5.55 10.75 -8.55
N LYS A 43 -6.26 10.44 -9.65
CA LYS A 43 -7.71 10.26 -9.65
C LYS A 43 -8.13 9.02 -8.85
N LEU A 44 -7.37 7.93 -8.93
CA LEU A 44 -7.66 6.73 -8.15
C LEU A 44 -7.54 7.01 -6.65
N GLU A 45 -6.43 7.60 -6.23
CA GLU A 45 -6.17 7.87 -4.82
C GLU A 45 -7.13 8.92 -4.25
N GLN A 46 -7.50 9.94 -5.03
CA GLN A 46 -8.53 10.90 -4.65
C GLN A 46 -9.91 10.22 -4.51
N SER A 47 -10.28 9.33 -5.42
CA SER A 47 -11.53 8.56 -5.33
C SER A 47 -11.57 7.66 -4.08
N LEU A 48 -10.44 7.08 -3.71
CA LEU A 48 -10.29 6.27 -2.49
C LEU A 48 -10.29 7.11 -1.21
N LYS A 49 -9.85 8.36 -1.28
CA LYS A 49 -9.93 9.31 -0.16
C LYS A 49 -11.36 9.80 0.07
N GLU A 50 -12.04 10.24 -0.99
CA GLU A 50 -13.44 10.71 -0.92
C GLU A 50 -14.41 9.60 -0.53
N HIS A 51 -14.11 8.38 -0.98
CA HIS A 51 -14.87 7.20 -0.66
C HIS A 51 -13.87 6.19 -0.10
N PRO A 52 -13.71 6.08 1.23
CA PRO A 52 -12.83 5.08 1.82
C PRO A 52 -13.36 3.65 1.63
N LEU A 53 -12.45 2.70 1.46
CA LEU A 53 -12.78 1.27 1.46
C LEU A 53 -13.02 0.81 2.90
N ARG A 54 -13.92 -0.17 3.07
CA ARG A 54 -14.18 -0.80 4.37
C ARG A 54 -13.96 -2.30 4.27
N GLN A 55 -13.42 -2.89 5.31
CA GLN A 55 -13.25 -4.34 5.38
C GLN A 55 -14.60 -5.04 5.25
N GLY A 56 -14.67 -6.06 4.37
CA GLY A 56 -15.91 -6.81 4.13
C GLY A 56 -16.94 -6.11 3.24
N ALA A 57 -16.68 -4.90 2.74
CA ALA A 57 -17.58 -4.23 1.81
C ALA A 57 -17.64 -4.94 0.44
N SER A 58 -18.78 -4.79 -0.24
CA SER A 58 -18.95 -5.22 -1.63
C SER A 58 -18.01 -4.48 -2.58
N PRO A 59 -17.60 -5.08 -3.71
CA PRO A 59 -16.85 -4.40 -4.75
C PRO A 59 -17.52 -3.10 -5.19
N ARG A 60 -16.72 -2.11 -5.60
CA ARG A 60 -17.29 -0.90 -6.21
C ARG A 60 -17.76 -1.27 -7.61
N GLY A 61 -19.04 -1.03 -7.88
CA GLY A 61 -19.55 -1.07 -9.25
C GLY A 61 -18.89 0.01 -10.14
N PRO A 62 -19.17 0.01 -11.44
CA PRO A 62 -18.61 0.99 -12.37
C PRO A 62 -18.98 2.40 -11.91
N ARG A 63 -17.97 3.18 -11.54
CA ARG A 63 -18.10 4.60 -11.21
C ARG A 63 -17.45 5.43 -12.30
N PRO A 64 -18.03 6.58 -12.69
CA PRO A 64 -17.45 7.43 -13.73
C PRO A 64 -15.97 7.76 -13.47
N GLN A 65 -15.59 8.03 -12.21
CA GLN A 65 -14.20 8.30 -11.84
C GLN A 65 -13.27 7.11 -12.12
N LEU A 66 -13.69 5.88 -11.80
CA LEU A 66 -12.88 4.67 -12.00
C LEU A 66 -12.75 4.33 -13.50
N THR A 67 -13.78 4.60 -14.29
CA THR A 67 -13.71 4.49 -15.75
C THR A 67 -12.67 5.44 -16.34
N GLU A 68 -12.55 6.67 -15.82
CA GLU A 68 -11.49 7.60 -16.25
C GLU A 68 -10.10 7.13 -15.83
N VAL A 69 -9.94 6.64 -14.59
CA VAL A 69 -8.68 6.03 -14.14
C VAL A 69 -8.26 4.92 -15.09
N ARG A 70 -9.18 3.99 -15.41
CA ARG A 70 -8.93 2.88 -16.34
C ARG A 70 -8.44 3.39 -17.69
N LYS A 71 -9.12 4.38 -18.27
CA LYS A 71 -8.73 4.98 -19.56
C LYS A 71 -7.31 5.52 -19.53
N HIS A 72 -6.95 6.28 -18.49
CA HIS A 72 -5.61 6.83 -18.33
C HIS A 72 -4.55 5.72 -18.24
N LEU A 73 -4.75 4.73 -17.35
CA LEU A 73 -3.77 3.66 -17.16
C LEU A 73 -3.64 2.74 -18.38
N THR A 74 -4.75 2.46 -19.08
CA THR A 74 -4.72 1.73 -20.36
C THR A 74 -3.96 2.50 -21.42
N ALA A 75 -4.18 3.81 -21.56
CA ALA A 75 -3.43 4.63 -22.50
C ALA A 75 -1.91 4.62 -22.22
N ALA A 76 -1.52 4.71 -20.95
CA ALA A 76 -0.12 4.64 -20.52
C ALA A 76 0.53 3.27 -20.81
N LEU A 77 -0.22 2.18 -20.66
CA LEU A 77 0.27 0.81 -20.88
C LEU A 77 0.30 0.41 -22.35
N ASP A 78 -0.72 0.75 -23.14
CA ASP A 78 -0.87 0.33 -24.53
C ASP A 78 0.17 0.97 -25.45
N ARG A 79 0.52 2.24 -25.18
CA ARG A 79 1.53 2.97 -25.98
C ARG A 79 2.96 2.54 -25.63
N GLY A 80 3.19 2.15 -24.37
CA GLY A 80 4.45 1.54 -23.94
C GLY A 80 5.69 2.45 -23.97
N ASN A 81 5.54 3.78 -24.06
CA ASN A 81 6.70 4.69 -24.15
C ASN A 81 7.32 5.05 -22.78
N LEU A 82 6.82 4.44 -21.71
CA LEU A 82 7.31 4.62 -20.35
C LEU A 82 8.56 3.77 -20.09
N LYS A 83 9.45 4.25 -19.21
CA LYS A 83 10.53 3.42 -18.67
C LYS A 83 9.94 2.20 -17.92
N SER A 84 10.73 1.13 -17.83
CA SER A 84 10.30 -0.13 -17.17
C SER A 84 9.74 0.08 -15.76
N GLU A 85 10.36 0.96 -14.96
CA GLU A 85 9.90 1.31 -13.61
C GLU A 85 8.48 1.89 -13.61
N PHE A 86 8.18 2.78 -14.55
CA PHE A 86 6.86 3.40 -14.68
C PHE A 86 5.83 2.47 -15.31
N LEU A 87 6.23 1.56 -16.22
CA LEU A 87 5.36 0.48 -16.68
C LEU A 87 4.97 -0.45 -15.53
N GLN A 88 5.91 -0.78 -14.63
CA GLN A 88 5.61 -1.54 -13.43
C GLN A 88 4.64 -0.76 -12.52
N GLU A 89 4.86 0.54 -12.30
CA GLU A 89 3.93 1.40 -11.54
C GLU A 89 2.52 1.39 -12.12
N SER A 90 2.37 1.62 -13.44
CA SER A 90 1.10 1.57 -14.14
C SER A 90 0.38 0.22 -13.93
N ASN A 91 1.12 -0.89 -13.99
CA ASN A 91 0.57 -2.22 -13.72
C ASN A 91 0.11 -2.37 -12.26
N LEU A 92 0.90 -1.92 -11.27
CA LEU A 92 0.51 -2.01 -9.85
C LEU A 92 -0.75 -1.18 -9.55
N ILE A 93 -0.86 0.02 -10.13
CA ILE A 93 -2.03 0.88 -9.98
C ILE A 93 -3.25 0.25 -10.69
N MET A 94 -3.06 -0.33 -11.88
CA MET A 94 -4.11 -1.08 -12.58
C MET A 94 -4.59 -2.29 -11.77
N ALA A 95 -3.69 -3.02 -11.11
CA ALA A 95 -4.04 -4.13 -10.23
C ALA A 95 -4.85 -3.65 -9.00
N LYS A 96 -4.47 -2.51 -8.41
CA LYS A 96 -5.25 -1.86 -7.34
C LYS A 96 -6.65 -1.47 -7.83
N LEU A 97 -6.76 -0.87 -9.00
CA LEU A 97 -8.05 -0.55 -9.63
C LEU A 97 -8.91 -1.79 -9.84
N ASN A 98 -8.34 -2.87 -10.39
CA ASN A 98 -9.04 -4.14 -10.58
C ASN A 98 -9.58 -4.70 -9.26
N TYR A 99 -8.81 -4.64 -8.17
CA TYR A 99 -9.31 -5.02 -6.84
C TYR A 99 -10.50 -4.15 -6.40
N VAL A 100 -10.42 -2.84 -6.59
CA VAL A 100 -11.50 -1.90 -6.23
C VAL A 100 -12.79 -2.21 -6.99
N GLU A 101 -12.67 -2.55 -8.27
CA GLU A 101 -13.80 -2.93 -9.14
C GLU A 101 -14.26 -4.39 -8.95
N GLY A 102 -13.51 -5.20 -8.20
CA GLY A 102 -13.86 -6.59 -7.87
C GLY A 102 -13.27 -7.65 -8.80
N ASP A 103 -12.45 -7.28 -9.78
CA ASP A 103 -11.71 -8.23 -10.61
C ASP A 103 -10.42 -8.71 -9.92
N TYR A 104 -10.61 -9.55 -8.90
CA TYR A 104 -9.52 -10.07 -8.08
C TYR A 104 -8.58 -11.00 -8.87
N LYS A 105 -9.10 -11.70 -9.87
CA LYS A 105 -8.29 -12.62 -10.69
C LYS A 105 -7.31 -11.83 -11.55
N GLU A 106 -7.79 -10.79 -12.22
CA GLU A 106 -6.91 -9.98 -13.06
C GLU A 106 -5.88 -9.20 -12.23
N ALA A 107 -6.26 -8.69 -11.06
CA ALA A 107 -5.30 -8.09 -10.13
C ALA A 107 -4.15 -9.07 -9.77
N LEU A 108 -4.47 -10.35 -9.48
CA LEU A 108 -3.45 -11.36 -9.18
C LEU A 108 -2.57 -11.71 -10.38
N ASN A 109 -3.16 -11.81 -11.58
CA ASN A 109 -2.39 -12.03 -12.81
C ASN A 109 -1.36 -10.93 -13.03
N ILE A 110 -1.75 -9.67 -12.80
CA ILE A 110 -0.85 -8.53 -12.91
C ILE A 110 0.27 -8.61 -11.86
N TYR A 111 -0.05 -8.86 -10.59
CA TYR A 111 0.99 -8.99 -9.55
C TYR A 111 1.96 -10.14 -9.81
N ALA A 112 1.48 -11.26 -10.35
CA ALA A 112 2.33 -12.38 -10.75
C ALA A 112 3.27 -11.99 -11.90
N ARG A 113 2.77 -11.27 -12.91
CA ARG A 113 3.57 -10.78 -14.04
C ARG A 113 4.60 -9.73 -13.64
N VAL A 114 4.27 -8.84 -12.69
CA VAL A 114 5.19 -7.80 -12.21
C VAL A 114 6.33 -8.38 -11.38
N GLY A 115 6.09 -9.46 -10.63
CA GLY A 115 7.09 -10.06 -9.75
C GLY A 115 7.39 -9.17 -8.54
N LEU A 116 6.45 -9.10 -7.57
CA LEU A 116 6.60 -8.19 -6.42
C LEU A 116 7.90 -8.42 -5.62
N ASP A 117 8.36 -9.67 -5.54
CA ASP A 117 9.54 -10.06 -4.77
C ASP A 117 10.85 -9.53 -5.39
N ASP A 118 10.83 -9.13 -6.66
CA ASP A 118 11.99 -8.61 -7.40
C ASP A 118 12.05 -7.07 -7.36
N LEU A 119 11.06 -6.40 -6.75
CA LEU A 119 11.01 -4.94 -6.71
C LEU A 119 12.01 -4.36 -5.69
N PRO A 120 12.80 -3.34 -6.06
CA PRO A 120 13.80 -2.77 -5.16
C PRO A 120 13.14 -2.02 -4.00
N LEU A 121 13.67 -2.23 -2.79
CA LEU A 121 13.25 -1.55 -1.57
C LEU A 121 14.30 -0.55 -1.05
N THR A 122 15.47 -0.50 -1.66
CA THR A 122 16.57 0.39 -1.26
C THR A 122 16.82 1.42 -2.34
N ALA A 123 17.24 2.63 -1.93
CA ALA A 123 17.46 3.77 -2.84
C ALA A 123 16.25 4.10 -3.74
N VAL A 124 15.03 3.85 -3.24
CA VAL A 124 13.76 4.19 -3.92
C VAL A 124 13.05 5.33 -3.19
N PRO A 125 12.28 6.16 -3.91
CA PRO A 125 11.51 7.24 -3.28
C PRO A 125 10.37 6.68 -2.41
N PRO A 126 9.92 7.40 -1.36
CA PRO A 126 8.92 6.89 -0.42
C PRO A 126 7.60 6.45 -1.06
N TYR A 127 7.12 7.14 -2.10
CA TYR A 127 5.89 6.73 -2.79
C TYR A 127 5.98 5.31 -3.35
N ARG A 128 7.19 4.87 -3.76
CA ARG A 128 7.41 3.54 -4.33
C ARG A 128 7.32 2.46 -3.24
N LEU A 129 7.87 2.72 -2.06
CA LEU A 129 7.70 1.83 -0.89
C LEU A 129 6.22 1.68 -0.53
N ARG A 130 5.47 2.79 -0.46
CA ARG A 130 4.02 2.75 -0.22
C ARG A 130 3.31 1.90 -1.28
N MET A 131 3.60 2.12 -2.56
CA MET A 131 2.98 1.37 -3.64
C MET A 131 3.23 -0.14 -3.53
N ILE A 132 4.46 -0.55 -3.17
CA ILE A 132 4.81 -1.96 -3.01
C ILE A 132 4.09 -2.56 -1.78
N ALA A 133 4.07 -1.85 -0.65
CA ALA A 133 3.34 -2.30 0.54
C ALA A 133 1.84 -2.51 0.24
N GLU A 134 1.22 -1.54 -0.44
CA GLU A 134 -0.18 -1.62 -0.84
C GLU A 134 -0.43 -2.72 -1.88
N ALA A 135 0.53 -3.00 -2.77
CA ALA A 135 0.44 -4.08 -3.74
C ALA A 135 0.43 -5.45 -3.05
N TYR A 136 1.31 -5.69 -2.07
CA TYR A 136 1.29 -6.92 -1.27
C TYR A 136 0.00 -7.06 -0.47
N ALA A 137 -0.47 -5.99 0.18
CA ALA A 137 -1.74 -6.02 0.92
C ALA A 137 -2.91 -6.35 -0.02
N THR A 138 -2.93 -5.74 -1.21
CA THR A 138 -3.96 -5.99 -2.23
C THR A 138 -3.89 -7.42 -2.77
N LYS A 139 -2.69 -7.95 -3.01
CA LYS A 139 -2.49 -9.36 -3.40
C LYS A 139 -3.06 -10.30 -2.35
N GLY A 140 -2.77 -10.07 -1.07
CA GLY A 140 -3.35 -10.82 0.05
C GLY A 140 -4.88 -10.76 0.06
N LEU A 141 -5.45 -9.56 -0.11
CA LEU A 141 -6.90 -9.35 -0.15
C LEU A 141 -7.57 -10.10 -1.32
N CYS A 142 -6.97 -10.06 -2.52
CA CYS A 142 -7.45 -10.82 -3.67
C CYS A 142 -7.43 -12.33 -3.41
N LEU A 143 -6.37 -12.84 -2.78
CA LEU A 143 -6.26 -14.25 -2.39
C LEU A 143 -7.32 -14.64 -1.35
N GLU A 144 -7.67 -13.78 -0.40
CA GLU A 144 -8.77 -14.05 0.54
C GLU A 144 -10.15 -14.06 -0.13
N LYS A 145 -10.33 -13.32 -1.24
CA LYS A 145 -11.63 -13.19 -1.93
C LYS A 145 -11.95 -14.33 -2.89
N LEU A 146 -10.94 -14.99 -3.45
CA LEU A 146 -11.17 -16.07 -4.40
C LEU A 146 -11.38 -17.41 -3.67
N PRO A 147 -12.35 -18.23 -4.13
CA PRO A 147 -12.65 -19.51 -3.51
C PRO A 147 -11.46 -20.46 -3.63
N VAL A 148 -11.23 -21.27 -2.58
CA VAL A 148 -10.30 -22.39 -2.64
C VAL A 148 -10.97 -23.53 -3.40
N SER A 149 -10.37 -24.02 -4.47
CA SER A 149 -10.86 -25.22 -5.16
C SER A 149 -10.83 -26.41 -4.18
N SER A 150 -11.99 -26.98 -3.92
CA SER A 150 -12.33 -27.79 -2.74
C SER A 150 -11.76 -29.22 -2.70
N SER A 151 -10.79 -29.57 -3.56
CA SER A 151 -10.39 -30.98 -3.76
C SER A 151 -9.12 -31.44 -3.04
N THR A 152 -8.35 -30.56 -2.38
CA THR A 152 -7.13 -30.99 -1.65
C THR A 152 -6.84 -30.10 -0.43
N SER A 153 -6.79 -30.71 0.77
CA SER A 153 -6.52 -30.02 2.04
C SER A 153 -5.17 -29.30 2.08
N ASN A 154 -4.15 -29.84 1.40
CA ASN A 154 -2.80 -29.27 1.40
C ASN A 154 -2.75 -27.93 0.64
N LEU A 155 -3.49 -27.79 -0.48
CA LEU A 155 -3.56 -26.53 -1.23
C LEU A 155 -4.21 -25.39 -0.41
N HIS A 156 -5.07 -25.72 0.55
CA HIS A 156 -5.69 -24.73 1.44
C HIS A 156 -4.64 -24.13 2.40
N VAL A 157 -3.83 -24.98 3.04
CA VAL A 157 -2.80 -24.55 3.99
C VAL A 157 -1.72 -23.73 3.28
N ASP A 158 -1.29 -24.16 2.09
CA ASP A 158 -0.29 -23.43 1.31
C ASP A 158 -0.80 -22.04 0.91
N ARG A 159 -2.04 -21.94 0.43
CA ARG A 159 -2.66 -20.66 0.09
C ARG A 159 -2.82 -19.73 1.30
N GLU A 160 -3.21 -20.28 2.44
CA GLU A 160 -3.35 -19.51 3.67
C GLU A 160 -2.01 -18.95 4.14
N GLN A 161 -0.94 -19.74 4.03
CA GLN A 161 0.41 -19.27 4.29
C GLN A 161 0.83 -18.19 3.28
N ASP A 162 0.51 -18.33 1.99
CA ASP A 162 0.78 -17.30 0.98
C ASP A 162 0.07 -15.97 1.28
N VAL A 163 -1.20 -16.04 1.72
CA VAL A 163 -1.98 -14.86 2.15
C VAL A 163 -1.28 -14.16 3.31
N ILE A 164 -0.90 -14.91 4.34
CA ILE A 164 -0.23 -14.35 5.51
C ILE A 164 1.11 -13.73 5.12
N THR A 165 1.91 -14.40 4.29
CA THR A 165 3.20 -13.89 3.81
C THR A 165 3.04 -12.61 2.98
N CYS A 166 1.96 -12.48 2.21
CA CYS A 166 1.65 -11.21 1.55
C CYS A 166 1.45 -10.09 2.59
N TYR A 167 0.70 -10.34 3.67
CA TYR A 167 0.48 -9.34 4.70
C TYR A 167 1.70 -9.06 5.57
N GLU A 168 2.58 -10.03 5.82
CA GLU A 168 3.86 -9.81 6.50
C GLU A 168 4.73 -8.83 5.71
N LYS A 169 4.96 -9.14 4.42
CA LYS A 169 5.72 -8.26 3.52
C LYS A 169 5.07 -6.87 3.40
N ALA A 170 3.73 -6.82 3.29
CA ALA A 170 3.00 -5.55 3.26
C ALA A 170 3.25 -4.71 4.52
N GLY A 171 3.14 -5.32 5.70
CA GLY A 171 3.35 -4.65 6.98
C GLY A 171 4.79 -4.17 7.17
N ASP A 172 5.76 -5.00 6.83
CA ASP A 172 7.19 -4.67 6.98
C ASP A 172 7.59 -3.51 6.06
N ILE A 173 7.17 -3.54 4.80
CA ILE A 173 7.44 -2.45 3.84
C ILE A 173 6.63 -1.20 4.20
N ALA A 174 5.42 -1.34 4.75
CA ALA A 174 4.64 -0.21 5.24
C ALA A 174 5.34 0.51 6.41
N LEU A 175 5.91 -0.23 7.37
CA LEU A 175 6.70 0.37 8.46
C LEU A 175 7.92 1.12 7.93
N LEU A 176 8.65 0.52 6.97
CA LEU A 176 9.78 1.16 6.30
C LEU A 176 9.34 2.45 5.60
N TYR A 177 8.26 2.41 4.82
CA TYR A 177 7.67 3.58 4.17
C TYR A 177 7.35 4.70 5.18
N LEU A 178 6.66 4.37 6.28
CA LEU A 178 6.21 5.37 7.25
C LEU A 178 7.37 6.07 7.95
N GLN A 179 8.44 5.33 8.25
CA GLN A 179 9.68 5.91 8.80
C GLN A 179 10.37 6.81 7.78
N GLU A 180 10.45 6.37 6.52
CA GLU A 180 11.15 7.09 5.46
C GLU A 180 10.43 8.39 5.09
N ILE A 181 9.08 8.37 4.98
CA ILE A 181 8.30 9.57 4.69
C ILE A 181 8.33 10.56 5.84
N GLU A 182 8.30 10.11 7.10
CA GLU A 182 8.45 11.00 8.26
C GLU A 182 9.82 11.68 8.26
N ARG A 183 10.89 10.92 7.99
CA ARG A 183 12.25 11.46 7.83
C ARG A 183 12.31 12.53 6.73
N VAL A 184 11.69 12.28 5.58
CA VAL A 184 11.61 13.24 4.46
C VAL A 184 10.83 14.49 4.85
N ILE A 185 9.69 14.35 5.55
CA ILE A 185 8.89 15.50 6.01
C ILE A 185 9.69 16.35 7.01
N LEU A 186 10.36 15.73 7.97
CA LEU A 186 11.14 16.45 9.00
C LEU A 186 12.32 17.21 8.40
N THR A 187 13.07 16.60 7.49
CA THR A 187 14.19 17.26 6.80
C THR A 187 13.71 18.44 5.94
N ASN A 188 12.56 18.30 5.27
CA ASN A 188 11.96 19.37 4.49
C ASN A 188 11.51 20.57 5.33
N ILE A 189 11.06 20.35 6.57
CA ILE A 189 10.67 21.44 7.48
C ILE A 189 11.90 22.23 7.91
N GLN A 190 13.02 21.57 8.22
CA GLN A 190 14.27 22.21 8.63
C GLN A 190 14.89 23.09 7.53
N ASN A 191 14.65 22.75 6.26
CA ASN A 191 15.18 23.47 5.10
C ASN A 191 14.33 24.66 4.65
N ARG A 192 13.17 24.94 5.29
CA ARG A 192 12.32 26.11 4.97
C ARG A 192 12.68 27.29 5.89
N SER A 193 12.83 28.48 5.32
CA SER A 193 12.82 29.75 6.08
C SER A 193 11.58 29.85 6.97
N PRO A 194 11.59 30.63 8.09
CA PRO A 194 10.60 30.59 9.17
C PRO A 194 9.23 31.21 8.80
N LYS A 195 8.75 31.00 7.58
CA LYS A 195 7.37 31.29 7.21
C LYS A 195 6.49 30.15 7.74
N PRO A 196 5.35 30.45 8.38
CA PRO A 196 4.39 29.44 8.79
C PRO A 196 3.83 28.77 7.53
N GLY A 197 4.40 27.61 7.18
CA GLY A 197 3.79 26.70 6.22
C GLY A 197 2.55 26.06 6.85
N PRO A 198 1.64 25.50 6.03
CA PRO A 198 0.53 24.71 6.55
C PRO A 198 1.07 23.65 7.51
N ALA A 199 0.37 23.47 8.64
CA ALA A 199 0.72 22.46 9.63
C ALA A 199 0.92 21.10 8.94
N PRO A 200 1.86 20.25 9.41
CA PRO A 200 2.01 18.92 8.86
C PRO A 200 0.64 18.25 8.88
N HIS A 201 0.12 17.91 7.69
CA HIS A 201 -1.16 17.23 7.56
C HIS A 201 -1.10 15.95 8.40
N ASP A 202 -2.12 15.71 9.23
CA ASP A 202 -2.30 14.42 9.89
C ASP A 202 -2.40 13.36 8.79
N GLN A 203 -1.31 12.63 8.60
CA GLN A 203 -1.23 11.61 7.56
C GLN A 203 -1.98 10.38 8.05
N GLU A 204 -3.26 10.31 7.71
CA GLU A 204 -4.09 9.15 8.01
C GLU A 204 -3.63 7.95 7.18
N LEU A 205 -3.64 6.76 7.79
CA LEU A 205 -3.29 5.52 7.11
C LEU A 205 -4.42 5.14 6.14
N GLY A 206 -4.07 4.89 4.88
CA GLY A 206 -5.02 4.37 3.91
C GLY A 206 -5.39 2.91 4.19
N PHE A 207 -6.59 2.50 3.77
CA PHE A 207 -7.14 1.14 3.95
C PHE A 207 -6.14 0.00 3.68
N PHE A 208 -5.36 0.10 2.60
CA PHE A 208 -4.41 -0.93 2.21
C PHE A 208 -3.20 -1.01 3.17
N LEU A 209 -2.70 0.14 3.64
CA LEU A 209 -1.62 0.18 4.64
C LEU A 209 -2.09 -0.33 5.99
N GLU A 210 -3.29 0.09 6.44
CA GLU A 210 -3.89 -0.44 7.67
C GLU A 210 -4.06 -1.96 7.60
N THR A 211 -4.55 -2.45 6.45
CA THR A 211 -4.70 -3.89 6.20
C THR A 211 -3.34 -4.58 6.24
N GLY A 212 -2.32 -4.05 5.56
CA GLY A 212 -0.98 -4.62 5.55
C GLY A 212 -0.37 -4.70 6.95
N LEU A 213 -0.53 -3.65 7.75
CA LEU A 213 0.01 -3.61 9.12
C LEU A 213 -0.69 -4.59 10.07
N GLN A 214 -2.00 -4.82 9.90
CA GLN A 214 -2.79 -5.54 10.90
C GLN A 214 -3.17 -6.98 10.50
N ARG A 215 -3.35 -7.26 9.21
CA ARG A 215 -4.02 -8.50 8.80
C ARG A 215 -3.22 -9.76 9.10
N ALA A 216 -1.88 -9.71 9.04
CA ALA A 216 -1.01 -10.85 9.32
C ALA A 216 -1.22 -11.40 10.75
N HIS A 217 -1.13 -10.55 11.78
CA HIS A 217 -1.30 -10.98 13.16
C HIS A 217 -2.75 -11.41 13.44
N VAL A 218 -3.74 -10.78 12.81
CA VAL A 218 -5.15 -11.18 12.92
C VAL A 218 -5.34 -12.61 12.42
N LEU A 219 -4.75 -12.96 11.27
CA LEU A 219 -4.82 -14.32 10.73
C LEU A 219 -4.06 -15.32 11.60
N TYR A 220 -2.86 -14.98 12.08
CA TYR A 220 -2.14 -15.86 13.01
C TYR A 220 -2.94 -16.21 14.26
N PHE A 221 -3.57 -15.22 14.90
CA PHE A 221 -4.40 -15.50 16.08
C PHE A 221 -5.68 -16.27 15.75
N LYS A 222 -6.33 -15.97 14.61
CA LYS A 222 -7.47 -16.75 14.13
C LYS A 222 -7.13 -18.24 13.94
N ASN A 223 -5.90 -18.52 13.53
CA ASN A 223 -5.42 -19.87 13.27
C ASN A 223 -4.83 -20.54 14.52
N GLY A 224 -4.92 -19.90 15.69
CA GLY A 224 -4.35 -20.41 16.93
C GLY A 224 -2.82 -20.37 16.99
N ASN A 225 -2.14 -19.74 16.02
CA ASN A 225 -0.68 -19.63 15.97
C ASN A 225 -0.21 -18.45 16.84
N LEU A 226 -0.29 -18.63 18.16
CA LEU A 226 0.03 -17.60 19.14
C LEU A 226 1.49 -17.13 19.01
N THR A 227 2.44 -18.05 18.77
CA THR A 227 3.86 -17.74 18.65
C THR A 227 4.14 -16.74 17.54
N ARG A 228 3.63 -16.99 16.33
CA ARG A 228 3.83 -16.07 15.20
C ARG A 228 3.02 -14.78 15.37
N GLY A 229 1.81 -14.85 15.91
CA GLY A 229 1.00 -13.65 16.19
C GLY A 229 1.69 -12.69 17.18
N VAL A 230 2.22 -13.22 18.29
CA VAL A 230 3.03 -12.47 19.26
C VAL A 230 4.33 -11.96 18.63
N GLY A 231 4.97 -12.76 17.77
CA GLY A 231 6.11 -12.34 16.97
C GLY A 231 5.82 -11.07 16.17
N ARG A 232 4.74 -11.07 15.38
CA ARG A 232 4.31 -9.90 14.59
C ARG A 232 4.02 -8.67 15.45
N PHE A 233 3.37 -8.83 16.61
CA PHE A 233 3.17 -7.73 17.55
C PHE A 233 4.50 -7.13 18.02
N ARG A 234 5.46 -7.97 18.40
CA ARG A 234 6.78 -7.53 18.85
C ARG A 234 7.56 -6.84 17.72
N GLU A 235 7.49 -7.35 16.50
CA GLU A 235 8.14 -6.73 15.34
C GLU A 235 7.60 -5.32 15.08
N ILE A 236 6.28 -5.14 15.06
CA ILE A 236 5.65 -3.82 14.91
C ILE A 236 6.04 -2.87 16.06
N LEU A 237 6.07 -3.37 17.31
CA LEU A 237 6.45 -2.56 18.47
C LEU A 237 7.94 -2.22 18.52
N ARG A 238 8.82 -3.07 17.97
CA ARG A 238 10.27 -2.82 17.89
C ARG A 238 10.65 -1.83 16.80
N ALA A 239 9.82 -1.68 15.77
CA ALA A 239 10.02 -0.65 14.76
C ALA A 239 10.02 0.75 15.40
N VAL A 240 10.87 1.63 14.87
CA VAL A 240 10.94 3.04 15.28
C VAL A 240 9.56 3.67 15.11
N GLU A 241 9.12 4.37 16.15
CA GLU A 241 7.84 5.04 16.19
C GLU A 241 7.78 6.20 15.19
N THR A 242 6.62 6.33 14.55
CA THR A 242 6.26 7.49 13.73
C THR A 242 4.96 8.09 14.25
N ARG A 243 4.68 9.36 13.94
CA ARG A 243 3.40 10.02 14.29
C ARG A 243 2.18 9.23 13.81
N THR A 244 2.29 8.59 12.64
CA THR A 244 1.21 7.81 12.03
C THR A 244 0.98 6.44 12.68
N THR A 245 1.98 5.91 13.39
CA THR A 245 1.90 4.57 14.01
C THR A 245 1.56 4.59 15.50
N GLN A 246 1.47 5.76 16.14
CA GLN A 246 1.27 5.87 17.60
C GLN A 246 0.02 5.13 18.09
N ASN A 247 -1.14 5.39 17.48
CA ASN A 247 -2.40 4.76 17.86
C ASN A 247 -2.39 3.24 17.64
N LEU A 248 -1.78 2.79 16.53
CA LEU A 248 -1.61 1.37 16.24
C LEU A 248 -0.74 0.70 17.31
N ARG A 249 0.42 1.28 17.61
CA ARG A 249 1.36 0.75 18.61
C ARG A 249 0.75 0.73 20.00
N MET A 250 -0.03 1.74 20.38
CA MET A 250 -0.77 1.75 21.66
C MET A 250 -1.74 0.56 21.75
N THR A 251 -2.51 0.33 20.68
CA THR A 251 -3.49 -0.76 20.63
C THR A 251 -2.81 -2.13 20.68
N ILE A 252 -1.75 -2.32 19.87
CA ILE A 252 -0.97 -3.56 19.82
C ILE A 252 -0.26 -3.83 21.14
N ALA A 253 0.33 -2.81 21.78
CA ALA A 253 1.00 -2.97 23.07
C ALA A 253 0.03 -3.47 24.15
N ARG A 254 -1.19 -2.90 24.21
CA ARG A 254 -2.24 -3.36 25.11
C ARG A 254 -2.64 -4.81 24.82
N GLN A 255 -2.90 -5.14 23.56
CA GLN A 255 -3.30 -6.50 23.16
C GLN A 255 -2.19 -7.52 23.44
N LEU A 256 -0.93 -7.16 23.22
CA LEU A 256 0.21 -8.00 23.56
C LEU A 256 0.28 -8.23 25.08
N ALA A 257 0.11 -7.18 25.89
CA ALA A 257 0.08 -7.31 27.35
C ALA A 257 -1.04 -8.23 27.82
N GLU A 258 -2.24 -8.14 27.24
CA GLU A 258 -3.36 -9.04 27.53
C GLU A 258 -3.03 -10.50 27.23
N ILE A 259 -2.39 -10.77 26.09
CA ILE A 259 -1.93 -12.12 25.71
C ILE A 259 -0.86 -12.62 26.67
N LEU A 260 0.12 -11.78 27.03
CA LEU A 260 1.20 -12.19 27.95
C LEU A 260 0.68 -12.52 29.35
N LEU A 261 -0.36 -11.81 29.82
CA LEU A 261 -0.93 -12.03 31.15
C LEU A 261 -1.91 -13.20 31.22
N ARG A 262 -2.62 -13.52 30.13
CA ARG A 262 -3.75 -14.48 30.16
C ARG A 262 -3.59 -15.67 29.22
N GLY A 263 -2.75 -15.55 28.20
CA GLY A 263 -2.53 -16.56 27.16
C GLY A 263 -1.19 -17.27 27.27
N MET A 264 -0.32 -16.90 28.22
CA MET A 264 1.03 -17.44 28.38
C MET A 264 1.38 -17.66 29.85
N CYS A 265 2.40 -18.48 30.09
CA CYS A 265 3.03 -18.71 31.39
C CYS A 265 4.56 -18.58 31.30
N GLU A 266 5.25 -18.56 32.45
CA GLU A 266 6.71 -18.39 32.53
C GLU A 266 7.49 -19.40 31.68
N GLN A 267 7.04 -20.66 31.64
CA GLN A 267 7.69 -21.72 30.85
C GLN A 267 7.53 -21.55 29.34
N SER A 268 6.53 -20.77 28.91
CA SER A 268 6.21 -20.54 27.50
C SER A 268 6.72 -19.19 26.98
N TYR A 269 7.34 -18.36 27.83
CA TYR A 269 7.83 -17.03 27.47
C TYR A 269 9.21 -17.10 26.79
N TRP A 270 9.41 -16.27 25.77
CA TRP A 270 10.68 -16.09 25.04
C TRP A 270 10.94 -14.62 24.72
#